data_AF-A0A536AT65-F1
#
_entry.id   AF-A0A536AT65-F1
#
_cell.length_a   1.000
_cell.length_b   1.000
_cell.length_c   1.000
_cell.angle_alpha   90.00
_cell.angle_beta   90.00
_cell.angle_gamma   90.00
#
_symmetry.space_group_name_H-M   'P 1'
#
loop_
_entity.id
_entity.type
_entity.pdbx_description
1 polymer ?
#
loop_
_entity_poly.entity_id
_entity_poly.type
_entity_poly.pdbx_seq_one_letter_code
_entity_poly.pdbx_strand_id
1 'polypeptide(L)'
;MRRDRENFTRMVSDPKNWNVDTRCTGWETRDLVGHMIDVMEGYFKNWDAAKAGKDGTALGLPVMGETLNDHALEFRKLSREEALERFKKDAQKLDKMLEDLTPEEWTSFMVYHPFAGPVPAGFYGTFQIMDYGVHPYDIEYGLGDKLATIDEASAGLILPFAFVFW
;
A
#
# COMPACT_ATOMS: atom_id res chain seq x y z
N MET A 1 -2.80 11.37 0.15
CA MET A 1 -1.54 10.60 0.01
C MET A 1 -0.46 11.04 1.00
N ARG A 2 0.21 12.20 0.84
CA ARG A 2 1.30 12.60 1.75
C ARG A 2 0.87 12.68 3.23
N ARG A 3 -0.25 13.37 3.50
CA ARG A 3 -0.89 13.44 4.83
C ARG A 3 -1.10 12.04 5.45
N ASP A 4 -1.72 11.13 4.70
CA ASP A 4 -2.07 9.80 5.19
C ASP A 4 -0.80 8.96 5.44
N ARG A 5 0.18 9.06 4.53
CA ARG A 5 1.50 8.43 4.69
C ARG A 5 2.24 8.96 5.89
N GLU A 6 2.19 10.26 6.17
CA GLU A 6 2.83 10.85 7.35
C GLU A 6 2.25 10.27 8.64
N ASN A 7 0.92 10.08 8.71
CA ASN A 7 0.28 9.42 9.84
C ASN A 7 0.73 7.97 10.00
N PHE A 8 0.70 7.19 8.92
CA PHE A 8 1.21 5.82 8.91
C PHE A 8 2.67 5.75 9.35
N THR A 9 3.54 6.58 8.75
CA THR A 9 4.97 6.65 9.05
C THR A 9 5.22 6.97 10.53
N ARG A 10 4.46 7.91 11.09
CA ARG A 10 4.54 8.26 12.52
C ARG A 10 4.25 7.05 13.40
N MET A 11 3.21 6.29 13.11
CA MET A 11 2.81 5.11 13.90
C MET A 11 3.83 3.98 13.82
N VAL A 12 4.30 3.64 12.61
CA VAL A 12 5.26 2.53 12.42
C VAL A 12 6.69 2.89 12.86
N SER A 13 6.99 4.18 13.00
CA SER A 13 8.29 4.65 13.51
C SER A 13 8.42 4.57 15.02
N ASP A 14 7.31 4.48 15.78
CA ASP A 14 7.38 4.26 17.22
C ASP A 14 7.81 2.81 17.49
N PRO A 15 8.98 2.57 18.12
CA PRO A 15 9.45 1.22 18.43
C PRO A 15 8.47 0.39 19.25
N LYS A 16 7.61 1.04 20.07
CA LYS A 16 6.62 0.35 20.91
C LYS A 16 5.51 -0.29 20.09
N ASN A 17 5.25 0.22 18.89
CA ASN A 17 4.18 -0.29 18.03
C ASN A 17 4.64 -1.47 17.17
N TRP A 18 5.96 -1.66 16.99
CA TRP A 18 6.53 -2.53 15.95
C TRP A 18 5.99 -3.98 15.96
N ASN A 19 5.81 -4.57 17.14
CA ASN A 19 5.33 -5.94 17.36
C ASN A 19 3.91 -6.00 17.93
N VAL A 20 3.12 -4.94 17.74
CA VAL A 20 1.71 -4.93 18.16
C VAL A 20 0.88 -5.62 17.09
N ASP A 21 0.07 -6.59 17.52
CA ASP A 21 -0.97 -7.22 16.71
C ASP A 21 -1.94 -6.16 16.20
N THR A 22 -2.20 -6.17 14.90
CA THR A 22 -3.10 -5.21 14.25
C THR A 22 -4.51 -5.79 14.19
N ARG A 23 -5.45 -5.05 13.58
CA ARG A 23 -6.75 -5.61 13.24
C ARG A 23 -6.68 -6.71 12.16
N CYS A 24 -5.65 -6.70 11.32
CA CYS A 24 -5.41 -7.76 10.34
C CYS A 24 -4.94 -9.01 11.08
N THR A 25 -5.77 -10.06 11.07
CA THR A 25 -5.48 -11.31 11.79
C THR A 25 -4.12 -11.88 11.39
N GLY A 26 -3.23 -12.10 12.37
CA GLY A 26 -1.89 -12.66 12.15
C GLY A 26 -0.82 -11.65 11.75
N TRP A 27 -1.18 -10.39 11.56
CA TRP A 27 -0.25 -9.31 11.20
C TRP A 27 0.05 -8.42 12.39
N GLU A 28 1.34 -8.19 12.61
CA GLU A 28 1.86 -7.14 13.47
C GLU A 28 2.07 -5.85 12.67
N THR A 29 2.29 -4.72 13.36
CA THR A 29 2.59 -3.42 12.72
C THR A 29 3.74 -3.50 11.70
N ARG A 30 4.78 -4.32 11.97
CA ARG A 30 5.87 -4.55 11.01
C ARG A 30 5.44 -5.19 9.69
N ASP A 31 4.38 -6.01 9.71
CA ASP A 31 3.88 -6.70 8.52
C ASP A 31 3.11 -5.71 7.63
N LEU A 32 2.46 -4.70 8.21
CA LEU A 32 1.90 -3.58 7.45
C LEU A 32 2.98 -2.78 6.71
N VAL A 33 4.18 -2.64 7.30
CA VAL A 33 5.33 -2.04 6.59
C VAL A 33 5.79 -2.97 5.45
N GLY A 34 5.84 -4.28 5.69
CA GLY A 34 6.11 -5.28 4.65
C GLY A 34 5.12 -5.20 3.49
N HIS A 35 3.83 -5.13 3.79
CA HIS A 35 2.75 -4.94 2.81
C HIS A 35 2.94 -3.66 1.98
N MET A 36 3.26 -2.52 2.63
CA MET A 36 3.52 -1.28 1.89
C MET A 36 4.69 -1.43 0.90
N ILE A 37 5.77 -2.11 1.32
CA ILE A 37 6.93 -2.36 0.46
C ILE A 37 6.53 -3.24 -0.72
N ASP A 38 5.87 -4.37 -0.45
CA ASP A 38 5.46 -5.33 -1.50
C ASP A 38 4.58 -4.67 -2.57
N VAL A 39 3.55 -3.93 -2.14
CA VAL A 39 2.63 -3.23 -3.05
C VAL A 39 3.38 -2.25 -3.95
N MET A 40 4.23 -1.39 -3.37
CA MET A 40 4.99 -0.39 -4.13
C MET A 40 5.98 -1.04 -5.09
N GLU A 41 6.70 -2.08 -4.65
CA GLU A 41 7.66 -2.78 -5.51
C GLU A 41 6.97 -3.54 -6.66
N GLY A 42 5.78 -4.09 -6.40
CA GLY A 42 4.89 -4.65 -7.43
C GLY A 42 4.51 -3.62 -8.49
N TYR A 43 4.19 -2.38 -8.07
CA TYR A 43 3.94 -1.28 -8.99
C TYR A 43 5.15 -0.91 -9.83
N PHE A 44 6.34 -0.84 -9.23
CA PHE A 44 7.55 -0.45 -9.96
C PHE A 44 7.87 -1.40 -11.11
N LYS A 45 7.76 -2.71 -10.87
CA LYS A 45 8.00 -3.73 -11.89
C LYS A 45 7.04 -3.57 -13.08
N ASN A 46 5.75 -3.38 -12.82
CA ASN A 46 4.74 -3.26 -13.87
C ASN A 46 4.79 -1.89 -14.57
N TRP A 47 5.23 -0.85 -13.87
CA TRP A 47 5.48 0.47 -14.46
C TRP A 47 6.64 0.44 -15.45
N ASP A 48 7.76 -0.19 -15.08
CA ASP A 48 8.92 -0.34 -15.95
C ASP A 48 8.57 -1.14 -17.21
N ALA A 49 7.74 -2.18 -17.07
CA ALA A 49 7.19 -2.93 -18.21
C ALA A 49 6.36 -2.03 -19.14
N ALA A 50 5.42 -1.25 -18.57
CA ALA A 50 4.57 -0.34 -19.33
C ALA A 50 5.39 0.74 -20.07
N LYS A 51 6.40 1.34 -19.42
CA LYS A 51 7.31 2.31 -20.06
C LYS A 51 8.12 1.68 -21.20
N ALA A 52 8.42 0.40 -21.12
CA ALA A 52 9.07 -0.35 -22.19
C ALA A 52 8.11 -0.82 -23.30
N GLY A 53 6.83 -0.46 -23.24
CA GLY A 53 5.81 -0.92 -24.19
C GLY A 53 5.50 -2.41 -24.08
N LYS A 54 5.73 -3.01 -22.91
CA LYS A 54 5.47 -4.43 -22.63
C LYS A 54 4.25 -4.58 -21.73
N ASP A 55 3.57 -5.71 -21.87
CA ASP A 55 2.55 -6.10 -20.90
C ASP A 55 3.19 -6.37 -19.53
N GLY A 56 2.48 -5.94 -18.48
CA GLY A 56 2.81 -6.31 -17.11
C GLY A 56 2.21 -7.66 -16.72
N THR A 57 2.38 -8.04 -15.46
CA THR A 57 1.82 -9.27 -14.91
C THR A 57 0.75 -8.96 -13.87
N ALA A 58 -0.34 -9.73 -13.87
CA ALA A 58 -1.35 -9.71 -12.83
C ALA A 58 -1.74 -11.14 -12.41
N LEU A 59 -1.85 -11.36 -11.11
CA LEU A 59 -2.19 -12.65 -10.51
C LEU A 59 -3.72 -12.87 -10.44
N GLY A 60 -4.48 -11.78 -10.44
CA GLY A 60 -5.95 -11.80 -10.32
C GLY A 60 -6.44 -11.65 -8.88
N LEU A 61 -7.65 -11.10 -8.74
CA LEU A 61 -8.30 -10.87 -7.43
C LEU A 61 -8.49 -12.12 -6.55
N PRO A 62 -8.82 -13.31 -7.09
CA PRO A 62 -9.12 -14.48 -6.24
C PRO A 62 -7.98 -14.93 -5.33
N VAL A 63 -6.72 -14.63 -5.70
CA VAL A 63 -5.53 -15.00 -4.92
C VAL A 63 -4.95 -13.83 -4.13
N MET A 64 -5.56 -12.65 -4.20
CA MET A 64 -5.01 -11.42 -3.59
C MET A 64 -4.78 -11.58 -2.09
N GLY A 65 -5.76 -12.06 -1.34
CA GLY A 65 -5.66 -12.16 0.12
C GLY A 65 -4.55 -13.07 0.60
N GLU A 66 -4.40 -14.25 -0.01
CA GLU A 66 -3.35 -15.21 0.32
C GLU A 66 -1.96 -14.67 -0.05
N THR A 67 -1.80 -14.17 -1.28
CA THR A 67 -0.51 -13.65 -1.75
C THR A 67 -0.05 -12.43 -0.95
N LEU A 68 -0.95 -11.49 -0.63
CA LEU A 68 -0.61 -10.33 0.21
C LEU A 68 -0.19 -10.76 1.61
N ASN A 69 -0.85 -11.76 2.19
CA ASN A 69 -0.47 -12.31 3.49
C ASN A 69 0.94 -12.90 3.47
N ASP A 70 1.23 -13.78 2.51
CA ASP A 70 2.54 -14.42 2.42
C ASP A 70 3.63 -13.38 2.24
N HIS A 71 3.45 -12.44 1.31
CA HIS A 71 4.44 -11.40 1.02
C HIS A 71 4.67 -10.47 2.21
N ALA A 72 3.62 -10.01 2.90
CA ALA A 72 3.76 -9.14 4.07
C ALA A 72 4.64 -9.80 5.16
N LEU A 73 4.41 -11.10 5.41
CA LEU A 73 5.14 -11.88 6.42
C LEU A 73 6.60 -12.17 6.01
N GLU A 74 6.92 -12.23 4.72
CA GLU A 74 8.30 -12.43 4.25
C GLU A 74 9.26 -11.34 4.70
N PHE A 75 8.76 -10.12 4.96
CA PHE A 75 9.57 -8.99 5.40
C PHE A 75 9.96 -9.06 6.88
N ARG A 76 9.44 -10.01 7.66
CA ARG A 76 9.85 -10.25 9.06
C ARG A 76 11.34 -10.59 9.22
N LYS A 77 12.01 -10.98 8.12
CA LYS A 77 13.46 -11.22 8.06
C LYS A 77 14.31 -9.94 8.14
N LEU A 78 13.72 -8.76 7.89
CA LEU A 78 14.41 -7.48 7.97
C LEU A 78 14.43 -6.97 9.41
N SER A 79 15.48 -6.22 9.76
CA SER A 79 15.44 -5.37 10.96
C SER A 79 14.42 -4.23 10.77
N ARG A 80 14.00 -3.61 11.89
CA ARG A 80 13.09 -2.46 11.85
C ARG A 80 13.68 -1.33 11.01
N GLU A 81 14.95 -1.04 11.24
CA GLU A 81 15.67 0.04 10.56
C GLU A 81 15.72 -0.20 9.05
N GLU A 82 16.08 -1.42 8.62
CA GLU A 82 16.10 -1.80 7.20
C GLU A 82 14.72 -1.71 6.54
N ALA A 83 13.68 -2.23 7.22
CA ALA A 83 12.31 -2.19 6.70
C ALA A 83 11.82 -0.74 6.56
N LEU A 84 12.02 0.12 7.57
CA LEU A 84 11.60 1.52 7.52
C LEU A 84 12.40 2.33 6.49
N GLU A 85 13.69 2.05 6.30
CA GLU A 85 14.50 2.71 5.27
C GLU A 85 14.02 2.33 3.87
N ARG A 86 13.78 1.03 3.62
CA ARG A 86 13.26 0.52 2.35
C ARG A 86 11.89 1.12 2.04
N PHE A 87 10.97 1.06 3.00
CA PHE A 87 9.66 1.70 2.88
C PHE A 87 9.74 3.18 2.50
N LYS A 88 10.59 3.96 3.18
CA LYS A 88 10.75 5.40 2.87
C LYS A 88 11.29 5.63 1.46
N LYS A 89 12.28 4.83 1.05
CA LYS A 89 12.86 4.91 -0.29
C LYS A 89 11.83 4.59 -1.37
N ASP A 90 11.04 3.54 -1.18
CA ASP A 90 10.01 3.14 -2.14
C ASP A 90 8.88 4.17 -2.19
N ALA A 91 8.46 4.69 -1.03
CA ALA A 91 7.47 5.77 -0.98
C ALA A 91 7.92 7.04 -1.73
N GLN A 92 9.20 7.40 -1.64
CA GLN A 92 9.77 8.52 -2.43
C GLN A 92 9.83 8.21 -3.92
N LYS A 93 10.15 6.96 -4.30
CA LYS A 93 10.14 6.53 -5.70
C LYS A 93 8.72 6.60 -6.28
N LEU A 94 7.72 6.12 -5.56
CA LEU A 94 6.32 6.19 -5.98
C LEU A 94 5.85 7.65 -6.13
N ASP A 95 6.17 8.51 -5.17
CA ASP A 95 5.87 9.95 -5.26
C ASP A 95 6.42 10.53 -6.57
N LYS A 96 7.70 10.29 -6.84
CA LYS A 96 8.34 10.78 -8.06
C LYS A 96 7.68 10.24 -9.32
N MET A 97 7.36 8.95 -9.36
CA MET A 97 6.68 8.33 -10.50
C MET A 97 5.33 8.97 -10.80
N LEU A 98 4.54 9.28 -9.76
CA LEU A 98 3.24 9.92 -9.90
C LEU A 98 3.35 11.42 -10.21
N GLU A 99 4.36 12.11 -9.67
CA GLU A 99 4.63 13.53 -9.95
C GLU A 99 5.12 13.77 -11.38
N ASP A 100 5.84 12.82 -11.96
CA ASP A 100 6.35 12.90 -13.33
C ASP A 100 5.23 12.68 -14.40
N LEU A 101 4.02 12.26 -14.00
CA LEU A 101 2.88 12.11 -14.90
C LEU A 101 2.28 13.46 -15.31
N THR A 102 2.05 13.64 -16.61
CA THR A 102 1.19 14.72 -17.11
C THR A 102 -0.29 14.47 -16.72
N PRO A 103 -1.15 15.52 -16.68
CA PRO A 103 -2.56 15.36 -16.36
C PRO A 103 -3.31 14.34 -17.22
N GLU A 104 -2.92 14.18 -18.48
CA GLU A 104 -3.52 13.19 -19.39
C GLU A 104 -3.07 11.76 -19.05
N GLU A 105 -1.77 11.56 -18.77
CA GLU A 105 -1.22 10.24 -18.46
C GLU A 105 -1.81 9.63 -17.18
N TRP A 106 -2.35 10.44 -16.26
CA TRP A 106 -3.09 9.94 -15.09
C TRP A 106 -4.23 8.98 -15.46
N THR A 107 -4.87 9.21 -16.61
CA THR A 107 -6.02 8.41 -17.07
C THR A 107 -5.73 7.60 -18.33
N SER A 108 -4.74 8.00 -19.15
CA SER A 108 -4.44 7.36 -20.43
C SER A 108 -3.21 6.45 -20.42
N PHE A 109 -2.25 6.65 -19.53
CA PHE A 109 -1.09 5.78 -19.43
C PHE A 109 -1.50 4.49 -18.72
N MET A 110 -1.55 3.39 -19.47
CA MET A 110 -1.99 2.09 -18.97
C MET A 110 -0.84 1.33 -18.32
N VAL A 111 -1.09 0.84 -17.10
CA VAL A 111 -0.18 0.02 -16.32
C VAL A 111 -0.92 -1.23 -15.82
N TYR A 112 -0.19 -2.24 -15.35
CA TYR A 112 -0.83 -3.43 -14.76
C TYR A 112 -0.84 -3.32 -13.24
N HIS A 113 -2.01 -3.33 -12.61
CA HIS A 113 -2.12 -3.59 -11.18
C HIS A 113 -1.80 -5.07 -10.90
N PRO A 114 -0.99 -5.40 -9.88
CA PRO A 114 -0.58 -6.78 -9.58
C PRO A 114 -1.73 -7.78 -9.46
N PHE A 115 -2.95 -7.32 -9.15
CA PHE A 115 -4.13 -8.19 -9.04
C PHE A 115 -5.31 -7.78 -9.92
N ALA A 116 -5.42 -6.49 -10.30
CA ALA A 116 -6.60 -6.00 -11.03
C ALA A 116 -6.39 -6.00 -12.57
N GLY A 117 -5.18 -6.32 -13.04
CA GLY A 117 -4.87 -6.28 -14.46
C GLY A 117 -4.65 -4.86 -14.98
N PRO A 118 -4.93 -4.58 -16.27
CA PRO A 118 -4.65 -3.29 -16.88
C PRO A 118 -5.56 -2.19 -16.30
N VAL A 119 -4.95 -1.12 -15.80
CA VAL A 119 -5.61 0.05 -15.20
C VAL A 119 -4.87 1.33 -15.60
N PRO A 120 -5.52 2.52 -15.52
CA PRO A 120 -4.81 3.79 -15.65
C PRO A 120 -3.75 3.99 -14.56
N ALA A 121 -2.66 4.69 -14.86
CA ALA A 121 -1.56 4.96 -13.93
C ALA A 121 -2.01 5.60 -12.61
N GLY A 122 -3.04 6.46 -12.65
CA GLY A 122 -3.62 7.07 -11.46
C GLY A 122 -4.17 6.07 -10.43
N PHE A 123 -4.47 4.84 -10.85
CA PHE A 123 -4.95 3.77 -9.98
C PHE A 123 -3.94 3.41 -8.88
N TYR A 124 -2.64 3.46 -9.16
CA TYR A 124 -1.60 3.24 -8.15
C TYR A 124 -1.67 4.28 -7.03
N GLY A 125 -1.89 5.56 -7.37
CA GLY A 125 -2.07 6.62 -6.38
C GLY A 125 -3.33 6.42 -5.53
N THR A 126 -4.44 6.03 -6.16
CA THR A 126 -5.70 5.73 -5.46
C THR A 126 -5.53 4.61 -4.45
N PHE A 127 -4.94 3.47 -4.84
CA PHE A 127 -4.74 2.33 -3.95
C PHE A 127 -3.76 2.65 -2.82
N GLN A 128 -2.69 3.41 -3.12
CA GLN A 128 -1.77 3.81 -2.08
C GLN A 128 -2.41 4.75 -1.04
N ILE A 129 -3.35 5.61 -1.44
CA ILE A 129 -4.14 6.41 -0.48
C ILE A 129 -5.03 5.51 0.38
N MET A 130 -5.66 4.49 -0.21
CA MET A 130 -6.45 3.52 0.53
C MET A 130 -5.60 2.80 1.59
N ASP A 131 -4.44 2.26 1.19
CA ASP A 131 -3.50 1.60 2.11
C ASP A 131 -3.09 2.52 3.28
N TYR A 132 -2.65 3.75 2.98
CA TYR A 132 -2.27 4.71 4.02
C TYR A 132 -3.45 5.22 4.85
N GLY A 133 -4.69 5.11 4.35
CA GLY A 133 -5.90 5.49 5.08
C GLY A 133 -6.40 4.41 6.02
N VAL A 134 -6.33 3.14 5.60
CA VAL A 134 -6.86 1.99 6.36
C VAL A 134 -5.87 1.50 7.40
N HIS A 135 -4.60 1.35 7.07
CA HIS A 135 -3.66 0.65 7.95
C HIS A 135 -3.27 1.38 9.24
N PRO A 136 -3.31 2.73 9.34
CA PRO A 136 -3.26 3.40 10.63
C PRO A 136 -4.38 2.97 11.57
N TYR A 137 -5.60 2.79 11.05
CA TYR A 137 -6.74 2.29 11.84
C TYR A 137 -6.48 0.86 12.35
N ASP A 138 -5.85 0.01 11.54
CA ASP A 138 -5.51 -1.36 11.97
C ASP A 138 -4.50 -1.36 13.14
N ILE A 139 -3.55 -0.43 13.14
CA ILE A 139 -2.57 -0.24 14.23
C ILE A 139 -3.26 0.32 15.47
N GLU A 140 -4.06 1.38 15.34
CA GLU A 140 -4.80 1.99 16.46
C GLU A 140 -5.73 0.99 17.15
N TYR A 141 -6.42 0.17 16.34
CA TYR A 141 -7.22 -0.94 16.85
C TYR A 141 -6.36 -1.91 17.66
N GLY A 142 -5.19 -2.28 17.15
CA GLY A 142 -4.21 -3.13 17.85
C GLY A 142 -3.76 -2.56 19.19
N LEU A 143 -3.52 -1.25 19.23
CA LEU A 143 -3.13 -0.49 20.43
C LEU A 143 -4.26 -0.32 21.46
N GLY A 144 -5.47 -0.79 21.16
CA GLY A 144 -6.61 -0.81 22.05
C GLY A 144 -7.68 0.24 21.75
N ASP A 145 -7.44 1.15 20.79
CA ASP A 145 -8.47 2.08 20.34
C ASP A 145 -9.42 1.40 19.35
N LYS A 146 -10.39 0.68 19.89
CA LYS A 146 -11.38 -0.06 19.11
C LYS A 146 -12.39 0.85 18.38
N LEU A 147 -12.37 2.16 18.66
CA LEU A 147 -13.27 3.17 18.11
C LEU A 147 -12.52 4.17 17.20
N ALA A 148 -11.27 3.89 16.87
CA ALA A 148 -10.51 4.65 15.89
C ALA A 148 -11.30 4.85 14.59
N THR A 149 -11.10 6.00 13.95
CA THR A 149 -11.85 6.41 12.76
C THR A 149 -10.90 6.70 11.60
N ILE A 150 -11.34 6.37 10.40
CA ILE A 150 -10.65 6.79 9.16
C ILE A 150 -11.09 8.22 8.82
N ASP A 151 -10.14 9.04 8.37
CA ASP A 151 -10.42 10.40 7.86
C ASP A 151 -11.49 10.38 6.76
N GLU A 152 -12.41 11.34 6.78
CA GLU A 152 -13.57 11.38 5.88
C GLU A 152 -13.17 11.38 4.39
N ALA A 153 -12.11 12.09 4.03
CA ALA A 153 -11.66 12.13 2.63
C ALA A 153 -11.08 10.78 2.19
N SER A 154 -10.37 10.09 3.08
CA SER A 154 -9.89 8.73 2.82
C SER A 154 -11.06 7.74 2.76
N ALA A 155 -12.00 7.82 3.69
CA ALA A 155 -13.19 6.97 3.73
C ALA A 155 -14.04 7.12 2.46
N GLY A 156 -14.23 8.35 1.98
CA GLY A 156 -14.96 8.62 0.73
C GLY A 156 -14.30 8.00 -0.51
N LEU A 157 -12.96 7.93 -0.54
CA LEU A 157 -12.22 7.26 -1.60
C LEU A 157 -12.32 5.73 -1.52
N ILE A 158 -12.33 5.17 -0.31
CA ILE A 158 -12.30 3.73 -0.04
C ILE A 158 -13.69 3.09 -0.23
N LEU A 159 -14.75 3.80 0.13
CA LEU A 159 -16.11 3.27 0.19
C LEU A 159 -16.55 2.49 -1.08
N PRO A 160 -16.27 2.95 -2.32
CA PRO A 160 -16.62 2.18 -3.52
C PRO A 160 -15.92 0.81 -3.60
N PHE A 161 -14.69 0.69 -3.10
CA PHE A 161 -13.89 -0.53 -3.14
C PHE A 161 -14.28 -1.54 -2.06
N ALA A 162 -14.91 -1.09 -0.97
CA ALA A 162 -15.43 -1.98 0.07
C ALA A 162 -16.50 -2.95 -0.44
N PHE A 163 -17.12 -2.66 -1.60
CA PHE A 163 -18.07 -3.56 -2.26
C PHE A 163 -17.42 -4.53 -3.27
N VAL A 164 -16.10 -4.45 -3.46
CA VAL A 164 -15.33 -5.25 -4.42
C VAL A 164 -14.40 -6.23 -3.72
N PHE A 165 -13.77 -5.82 -2.62
CA PHE A 165 -12.76 -6.62 -1.89
C PHE A 165 -13.30 -7.37 -0.67
N TRP A 166 -14.61 -7.61 -0.60
CA TRP A 166 -15.27 -8.28 0.53
C TRP A 166 -15.55 -9.76 0.29
#